data_AF-A0A955HD67-F1
#
_entry.id   AF-A0A955HD67-F1
#
_cell.length_a   1.000
_cell.length_b   1.000
_cell.length_c   1.000
_cell.angle_alpha   90.00
_cell.angle_beta   90.00
_cell.angle_gamma   90.00
#
_symmetry.space_group_name_H-M   'P 1'
#
loop_
_entity.id
_entity.type
_entity.pdbx_description
1 polymer ?
#
loop_
_entity_poly.entity_id
_entity_poly.type
_entity_poly.pdbx_seq_one_letter_code
_entity_poly.pdbx_strand_id
1 'polypeptide(L)'
;MHKESSFAIAMNYAVSGYVYFVAFMLVLYMISSLIAGIWSLAAGLIELASSPRGIFIGETSGLELDLLHTIAFTIVLVKAYKILISYAQTRTINIKFLVEIAIIGPTIELLFNSRNYPIEVNLLFAAFAFANLIAYLLFYTTLRKSSDDYAKDIVAQCEVNAAGKKKAPVRKKTARTKRPTRRAA
;
A
#
# COMPACT_ATOMS: atom_id res chain seq x y z
N MET A 1 -9.09 28.02 35.54
CA MET A 1 -8.75 28.20 34.12
C MET A 1 -7.92 27.02 33.59
N HIS A 2 -8.34 25.77 33.83
CA HIS A 2 -7.52 24.55 33.61
C HIS A 2 -8.24 23.43 32.82
N LYS A 3 -9.50 23.63 32.40
CA LYS A 3 -10.32 22.60 31.72
C LYS A 3 -10.12 22.52 30.21
N GLU A 4 -9.58 23.56 29.58
CA GLU A 4 -9.41 23.57 28.12
C GLU A 4 -8.28 22.67 27.63
N SER A 5 -7.25 22.41 28.45
CA SER A 5 -6.14 21.53 28.04
C SER A 5 -6.54 20.04 28.01
N SER A 6 -7.35 19.56 28.97
CA SER A 6 -7.82 18.17 28.97
C SER A 6 -8.77 17.86 27.81
N PHE A 7 -9.63 18.83 27.44
CA PHE A 7 -10.54 18.66 26.31
C PHE A 7 -9.77 18.59 24.97
N ALA A 8 -8.78 19.46 24.77
CA ALA A 8 -7.92 19.42 23.59
C ALA A 8 -7.13 18.11 23.47
N ILE A 9 -6.61 17.59 24.58
CA ILE A 9 -5.90 16.30 24.62
C ILE A 9 -6.85 15.15 24.27
N ALA A 10 -8.05 15.10 24.86
CA ALA A 10 -9.04 14.07 24.58
C ALA A 10 -9.50 14.09 23.11
N MET A 11 -9.72 15.28 22.55
CA MET A 11 -10.09 15.45 21.14
C MET A 11 -8.99 14.97 20.20
N ASN A 12 -7.72 15.26 20.51
CA ASN A 12 -6.59 14.79 19.69
C ASN A 12 -6.47 13.26 19.72
N TYR A 13 -6.69 12.63 20.88
CA TYR A 13 -6.75 11.17 20.98
C TYR A 13 -7.90 10.58 20.16
N ALA A 14 -9.09 11.17 20.22
CA ALA A 14 -10.25 10.72 19.46
C ALA A 14 -10.01 10.84 17.94
N VAL A 15 -9.47 11.98 17.48
CA VAL A 15 -9.11 12.20 16.07
C VAL A 15 -8.04 11.20 15.64
N SER A 16 -6.97 11.02 16.42
CA SER A 16 -5.93 10.05 16.07
C SER A 16 -6.47 8.61 16.03
N GLY A 17 -7.34 8.24 16.98
CA GLY A 17 -7.98 6.94 17.02
C GLY A 17 -8.85 6.67 15.80
N TYR A 18 -9.61 7.69 15.36
CA TYR A 18 -10.38 7.63 14.11
C TYR A 18 -9.47 7.43 12.89
N VAL A 19 -8.37 8.19 12.79
CA VAL A 19 -7.41 8.05 11.68
C VAL A 19 -6.80 6.65 11.65
N TYR A 20 -6.42 6.08 12.81
CA TYR A 20 -5.90 4.72 12.90
C TYR A 20 -6.95 3.67 12.54
N PHE A 21 -8.20 3.85 12.96
CA PHE A 21 -9.31 2.97 12.61
C PHE A 21 -9.58 2.97 11.10
N VAL A 22 -9.62 4.15 10.47
CA VAL A 22 -9.77 4.29 9.02
C VAL A 22 -8.62 3.61 8.30
N ALA A 23 -7.37 3.86 8.72
CA ALA A 23 -6.20 3.21 8.14
C ALA A 23 -6.26 1.67 8.26
N PHE A 24 -6.71 1.16 9.41
CA PHE A 24 -6.91 -0.28 9.63
C PHE A 24 -7.97 -0.87 8.70
N MET A 25 -9.13 -0.21 8.57
CA MET A 25 -10.18 -0.63 7.63
C MET A 25 -9.70 -0.63 6.18
N LEU A 26 -8.88 0.35 5.82
CA LEU A 26 -8.28 0.46 4.49
C LEU A 26 -7.33 -0.72 4.22
N VAL A 27 -6.50 -1.11 5.20
CA VAL A 27 -5.66 -2.30 5.11
C VAL A 27 -6.50 -3.57 4.93
N LEU A 28 -7.56 -3.74 5.72
CA LEU A 28 -8.46 -4.89 5.58
C LEU A 28 -9.11 -4.94 4.21
N TYR A 29 -9.61 -3.80 3.71
CA TYR A 29 -10.18 -3.68 2.38
C TYR A 29 -9.18 -4.09 1.28
N MET A 30 -7.92 -3.64 1.38
CA MET A 30 -6.87 -4.03 0.42
C MET A 30 -6.59 -5.53 0.47
N ILE A 31 -6.53 -6.14 1.66
CA ILE A 31 -6.32 -7.59 1.80
C ILE A 31 -7.49 -8.37 1.19
N SER A 32 -8.73 -8.00 1.51
CA SER A 32 -9.92 -8.64 0.95
C SER A 32 -9.98 -8.50 -0.57
N SER A 33 -9.68 -7.32 -1.10
CA SER A 33 -9.64 -7.06 -2.54
C SER A 33 -8.53 -7.88 -3.23
N LEU A 34 -7.38 -8.04 -2.59
CA LEU A 34 -6.29 -8.87 -3.10
C LEU A 34 -6.69 -10.35 -3.16
N ILE A 35 -7.29 -10.87 -2.10
CA ILE A 35 -7.75 -12.28 -2.05
C ILE A 35 -8.83 -12.51 -3.09
N ALA A 36 -9.81 -11.60 -3.21
CA ALA A 36 -10.84 -11.68 -4.23
C ALA A 36 -10.26 -11.63 -5.65
N GLY A 37 -9.26 -10.77 -5.89
CA GLY A 37 -8.54 -10.70 -7.15
C GLY A 37 -7.82 -12.01 -7.48
N ILE A 38 -7.05 -12.56 -6.54
CA ILE A 38 -6.36 -13.86 -6.71
C ILE A 38 -7.36 -14.98 -6.99
N TRP A 39 -8.49 -15.00 -6.30
CA TRP A 39 -9.54 -15.99 -6.51
C TRP A 39 -10.16 -15.88 -7.90
N SER A 40 -10.49 -14.66 -8.35
CA SER A 40 -11.02 -14.37 -9.69
C SER A 40 -10.03 -14.82 -10.78
N LEU A 41 -8.73 -14.54 -10.61
CA LEU A 41 -7.70 -15.03 -11.52
C LEU A 41 -7.62 -16.55 -11.57
N ALA A 42 -7.64 -17.21 -10.41
CA ALA A 42 -7.61 -18.66 -10.35
C ALA A 42 -8.84 -19.28 -11.03
N ALA A 43 -10.03 -18.73 -10.78
CA ALA A 43 -11.26 -19.18 -11.39
C ALA A 43 -11.22 -19.06 -12.93
N GLY A 44 -10.84 -17.88 -13.46
CA GLY A 44 -10.78 -17.71 -14.91
C GLY A 44 -9.67 -18.52 -15.59
N LEU A 45 -8.54 -18.79 -14.92
CA LEU A 45 -7.51 -19.70 -15.44
C LEU A 45 -7.98 -21.16 -15.46
N ILE A 46 -8.73 -21.60 -14.45
CA ILE A 46 -9.31 -22.95 -14.41
C ILE A 46 -10.38 -23.09 -15.50
N GLU A 47 -11.22 -22.08 -15.69
CA GLU A 47 -12.25 -22.06 -16.74
C GLU A 47 -11.62 -22.09 -18.14
N LEU A 48 -10.54 -21.34 -18.35
CA LEU A 48 -9.77 -21.38 -19.60
C LEU A 48 -9.11 -22.75 -19.83
N ALA A 49 -8.56 -23.37 -18.78
CA ALA A 49 -7.92 -24.70 -18.86
C ALA A 49 -8.93 -25.85 -19.04
N SER A 50 -10.16 -25.68 -18.54
CA SER A 50 -11.22 -26.69 -18.58
C SER A 50 -12.20 -26.54 -19.75
N SER A 51 -12.00 -25.55 -20.62
CA SER A 51 -12.80 -25.36 -21.83
C SER A 51 -12.12 -25.94 -23.09
N PRO A 52 -12.38 -27.21 -23.45
CA PRO A 52 -11.81 -27.85 -24.65
C PRO A 52 -12.42 -27.35 -25.98
N ARG A 53 -13.29 -26.33 -25.99
CA ARG A 53 -14.04 -25.89 -27.19
C ARG A 53 -14.03 -24.37 -27.47
N GLY A 54 -13.34 -23.55 -26.68
CA GLY A 54 -13.38 -22.09 -26.82
C GLY A 54 -12.51 -21.46 -27.92
N ILE A 55 -11.63 -22.21 -28.58
CA ILE A 55 -10.63 -21.65 -29.52
C ILE A 55 -11.26 -21.14 -30.84
N PHE A 56 -12.51 -21.49 -31.16
CA PHE A 56 -13.08 -21.24 -32.50
C PHE A 56 -14.34 -20.37 -32.59
N ILE A 57 -14.96 -19.92 -31.49
CA ILE A 57 -16.18 -19.09 -31.55
C ILE A 57 -16.08 -18.00 -30.46
N GLY A 58 -16.24 -16.73 -30.86
CA GLY A 58 -15.82 -15.50 -30.18
C GLY A 58 -16.40 -15.14 -28.80
N GLU A 59 -16.75 -16.10 -27.96
CA GLU A 59 -17.15 -15.89 -26.56
C GLU A 59 -15.96 -15.73 -25.58
N THR A 60 -14.73 -16.08 -25.97
CA THR A 60 -13.55 -15.92 -25.10
C THR A 60 -13.18 -14.48 -24.79
N SER A 61 -13.63 -13.53 -25.62
CA SER A 61 -13.24 -12.11 -25.51
C SER A 61 -13.69 -11.45 -24.19
N GLY A 62 -14.83 -11.86 -23.62
CA GLY A 62 -15.31 -11.32 -22.34
C GLY A 62 -14.49 -11.83 -21.15
N LEU A 63 -14.24 -13.14 -21.11
CA LEU A 63 -13.51 -13.80 -20.03
C LEU A 63 -12.02 -13.38 -20.02
N GLU A 64 -11.42 -13.27 -21.21
CA GLU A 64 -10.06 -12.75 -21.37
C GLU A 64 -9.95 -11.30 -20.88
N LEU A 65 -10.93 -10.44 -21.20
CA LEU A 65 -10.94 -9.04 -20.76
C LEU A 65 -11.07 -8.92 -19.24
N ASP A 66 -11.95 -9.72 -18.62
CA ASP A 66 -12.15 -9.73 -17.16
C ASP A 66 -10.92 -10.27 -16.42
N LEU A 67 -10.25 -11.29 -16.98
CA LEU A 67 -8.98 -11.78 -16.47
C LEU A 67 -7.91 -10.69 -16.56
N LEU A 68 -7.76 -10.04 -17.72
CA LEU A 68 -6.76 -8.98 -17.92
C LEU A 68 -7.02 -7.79 -16.99
N HIS A 69 -8.29 -7.41 -16.80
CA HIS A 69 -8.70 -6.40 -15.82
C HIS A 69 -8.24 -6.79 -14.42
N THR A 70 -8.57 -8.01 -13.99
CA THR A 70 -8.22 -8.51 -12.65
C THR A 70 -6.70 -8.54 -12.44
N ILE A 71 -5.92 -8.95 -13.45
CA ILE A 71 -4.46 -8.93 -13.40
C ILE A 71 -3.95 -7.50 -13.25
N ALA A 72 -4.41 -6.59 -14.11
CA ALA A 72 -4.01 -5.19 -14.10
C ALA A 72 -4.32 -4.52 -12.75
N PHE A 73 -5.53 -4.74 -12.24
CA PHE A 73 -5.97 -4.25 -10.94
C PHE A 73 -5.11 -4.81 -9.80
N THR A 74 -4.81 -6.11 -9.82
CA THR A 74 -3.95 -6.77 -8.82
C THR A 74 -2.54 -6.18 -8.82
N ILE A 75 -1.94 -5.92 -9.99
CA ILE A 75 -0.62 -5.30 -10.10
C ILE A 75 -0.61 -3.90 -9.46
N VAL A 76 -1.66 -3.11 -9.70
CA VAL A 76 -1.82 -1.79 -9.05
C VAL A 76 -1.97 -1.93 -7.55
N LEU A 77 -2.76 -2.90 -7.08
CA LEU A 77 -2.97 -3.14 -5.66
C LEU A 77 -1.66 -3.50 -4.95
N VAL A 78 -0.85 -4.37 -5.55
CA VAL A 78 0.48 -4.74 -5.06
C VAL A 78 1.38 -3.51 -4.98
N LYS A 79 1.35 -2.64 -6.00
CA LYS A 79 2.14 -1.40 -6.01
C LYS A 79 1.68 -0.43 -4.93
N ALA A 80 0.37 -0.23 -4.77
CA ALA A 80 -0.23 0.57 -3.71
C ALA A 80 0.12 0.04 -2.32
N TYR A 81 0.10 -1.28 -2.14
CA TYR A 81 0.51 -1.93 -0.89
C TYR A 81 1.97 -1.67 -0.54
N LYS A 82 2.89 -1.74 -1.52
CA LYS A 82 4.31 -1.39 -1.30
C LYS A 82 4.47 0.05 -0.83
N ILE A 83 3.71 0.98 -1.40
CA ILE A 83 3.72 2.39 -0.97
C ILE A 83 3.17 2.53 0.44
N LEU A 84 2.10 1.81 0.77
CA LEU A 84 1.52 1.82 2.12
C LEU A 84 2.49 1.29 3.18
N ILE A 85 3.20 0.21 2.88
CA ILE A 85 4.28 -0.30 3.76
C ILE A 85 5.38 0.74 3.91
N SER A 86 5.86 1.31 2.80
CA SER A 86 6.90 2.34 2.85
C SER A 86 6.46 3.53 3.70
N TYR A 87 5.22 3.98 3.54
CA TYR A 87 4.64 5.03 4.37
C TYR A 87 4.55 4.66 5.85
N ALA A 88 4.16 3.43 6.17
CA ALA A 88 4.11 2.97 7.57
C ALA A 88 5.51 3.00 8.23
N GLN A 89 6.58 2.82 7.45
CA GLN A 89 7.96 2.84 7.94
C GLN A 89 8.53 4.27 8.04
N THR A 90 8.33 5.10 7.03
CA THR A 90 8.97 6.43 6.92
C THR A 90 8.08 7.60 7.30
N ARG A 91 6.76 7.38 7.41
CA ARG A 91 5.70 8.41 7.51
C ARG A 91 5.68 9.44 6.37
N THR A 92 6.37 9.17 5.28
CA THR A 92 6.41 10.05 4.10
C THR A 92 6.08 9.25 2.85
N ILE A 93 5.27 9.82 1.95
CA ILE A 93 4.93 9.21 0.66
C ILE A 93 5.72 9.94 -0.42
N ASN A 94 6.45 9.19 -1.26
CA ASN A 94 7.07 9.79 -2.43
C ASN A 94 6.00 10.21 -3.45
N ILE A 95 6.02 11.48 -3.83
CA ILE A 95 5.06 12.06 -4.77
C ILE A 95 5.09 11.36 -6.14
N LYS A 96 6.24 10.83 -6.58
CA LYS A 96 6.35 10.07 -7.83
C LYS A 96 5.40 8.87 -7.84
N PHE A 97 5.32 8.13 -6.73
CA PHE A 97 4.45 6.97 -6.64
C PHE A 97 2.96 7.35 -6.66
N LEU A 98 2.62 8.49 -6.05
CA LEU A 98 1.26 9.02 -6.06
C LEU A 98 0.83 9.39 -7.49
N VAL A 99 1.70 10.09 -8.23
CA VAL A 99 1.44 10.46 -9.63
C VAL A 99 1.33 9.22 -10.52
N GLU A 100 2.21 8.21 -10.34
CA GLU A 100 2.13 6.96 -11.09
C GLU A 100 0.79 6.22 -10.86
N ILE A 101 0.29 6.16 -9.62
CA ILE A 101 -1.01 5.55 -9.33
C ILE A 101 -2.16 6.39 -9.91
N ALA A 102 -2.08 7.71 -9.83
CA ALA A 102 -3.07 8.62 -10.39
C ALA A 102 -3.21 8.50 -11.91
N ILE A 103 -2.17 8.03 -12.61
CA ILE A 103 -2.21 7.71 -14.05
C ILE A 103 -2.79 6.31 -14.26
N ILE A 104 -2.25 5.30 -13.56
CA ILE A 104 -2.59 3.90 -13.85
C ILE A 104 -4.04 3.56 -13.50
N GLY A 105 -4.56 4.06 -12.36
CA GLY A 105 -5.92 3.74 -11.90
C GLY A 105 -7.01 4.06 -12.94
N PRO A 106 -7.14 5.33 -13.36
CA PRO A 106 -8.10 5.71 -14.40
C PRO A 106 -7.83 5.04 -15.76
N THR A 107 -6.55 4.73 -16.07
CA THR A 107 -6.19 4.03 -17.31
C THR A 107 -6.72 2.59 -17.32
N ILE A 108 -6.65 1.88 -16.19
CA ILE A 108 -7.21 0.52 -16.07
C ILE A 108 -8.72 0.56 -16.23
N GLU A 109 -9.40 1.48 -15.55
CA GLU A 109 -10.86 1.62 -15.68
C GLU A 109 -11.26 1.95 -17.14
N LEU A 110 -10.51 2.80 -17.83
CA LEU A 110 -10.78 3.13 -19.23
C LEU A 110 -10.58 1.94 -20.18
N LEU A 111 -9.52 1.16 -19.97
CA LEU A 111 -9.18 0.03 -20.85
C LEU A 111 -10.10 -1.18 -20.64
N PHE A 112 -10.46 -1.46 -19.40
CA PHE A 112 -11.12 -2.71 -19.04
C PHE A 112 -12.57 -2.55 -18.58
N ASN A 113 -13.00 -1.34 -18.24
CA ASN A 113 -14.33 -1.08 -17.67
C ASN A 113 -15.09 0.06 -18.37
N SER A 114 -14.62 0.53 -19.52
CA SER A 114 -15.23 1.68 -20.23
C SER A 114 -16.69 1.46 -20.61
N ARG A 115 -17.14 0.21 -20.79
CA ARG A 115 -18.53 -0.08 -21.14
C ARG A 115 -19.52 0.09 -19.98
N ASN A 116 -19.03 0.03 -18.74
CA ASN A 116 -19.86 0.14 -17.54
C ASN A 116 -20.06 1.59 -17.08
N TYR A 117 -19.41 2.55 -17.73
CA TYR A 117 -19.53 3.97 -17.42
C TYR A 117 -20.11 4.77 -18.59
N PRO A 118 -20.87 5.83 -18.32
CA PRO A 118 -21.31 6.76 -19.34
C PRO A 118 -20.10 7.51 -19.94
N ILE A 119 -20.25 7.98 -21.18
CA ILE A 119 -19.13 8.54 -21.96
C ILE A 119 -18.46 9.73 -21.29
N GLU A 120 -19.22 10.51 -20.52
CA GLU A 120 -18.74 11.67 -19.76
C GLU A 120 -17.73 11.26 -18.69
N VAL A 121 -17.97 10.13 -18.01
CA VAL A 121 -17.08 9.61 -16.96
C VAL A 121 -15.82 9.02 -17.58
N ASN A 122 -15.95 8.31 -18.70
CA ASN A 122 -14.79 7.82 -19.45
C ASN A 122 -13.91 8.97 -19.95
N LEU A 123 -14.53 10.04 -20.45
CA LEU A 123 -13.81 11.24 -20.88
C LEU A 123 -13.10 11.92 -19.70
N LEU A 124 -13.73 11.96 -18.53
CA LEU A 124 -13.11 12.46 -17.30
C LEU A 124 -11.88 11.62 -16.91
N PHE A 125 -11.99 10.29 -16.93
CA PHE A 125 -10.85 9.40 -16.67
C PHE A 125 -9.73 9.59 -17.68
N ALA A 126 -10.05 9.69 -18.97
CA ALA A 126 -9.07 9.92 -20.03
C ALA A 126 -8.37 11.27 -19.85
N ALA A 127 -9.13 12.35 -19.64
CA ALA A 127 -8.59 13.69 -19.43
C ALA A 127 -7.72 13.76 -18.17
N PHE A 128 -8.17 13.13 -17.07
CA PHE A 128 -7.42 13.09 -15.82
C PHE A 128 -6.12 12.28 -15.95
N ALA A 129 -6.18 11.08 -16.54
CA ALA A 129 -4.98 10.27 -16.78
C ALA A 129 -3.98 11.01 -17.69
N PHE A 130 -4.48 11.64 -18.76
CA PHE A 130 -3.65 12.37 -19.70
C PHE A 130 -3.03 13.64 -19.10
N ALA A 131 -3.78 14.40 -18.30
CA ALA A 131 -3.25 15.56 -17.58
C ALA A 131 -2.15 15.15 -16.59
N ASN A 132 -2.37 14.06 -15.84
CA ASN A 132 -1.35 13.53 -14.94
C ASN A 132 -0.13 12.97 -15.69
N LEU A 133 -0.32 12.38 -16.87
CA LEU A 133 0.77 11.95 -17.73
C LEU A 133 1.61 13.14 -18.22
N ILE A 134 0.97 14.22 -18.67
CA ILE A 134 1.66 15.46 -19.05
C ILE A 134 2.44 16.01 -17.86
N ALA A 135 1.81 16.10 -16.68
CA ALA A 135 2.48 16.55 -15.46
C ALA A 135 3.68 15.65 -15.12
N TYR A 136 3.54 14.33 -15.23
CA TYR A 136 4.63 13.39 -15.00
C TYR A 136 5.80 13.61 -15.96
N LEU A 137 5.52 13.87 -17.25
CA LEU A 137 6.57 14.14 -18.25
C LEU A 137 7.27 15.48 -18.00
N LEU A 138 6.51 16.55 -17.72
CA LEU A 138 7.07 17.87 -17.46
C LEU A 138 7.92 17.91 -16.19
N PHE A 139 7.49 17.21 -15.14
CA PHE A 139 8.18 17.17 -13.86
C PHE A 139 9.04 15.91 -13.67
N TYR A 140 9.32 15.17 -14.75
CA TYR A 140 10.01 13.87 -14.68
C TYR A 140 11.35 13.95 -13.94
N THR A 141 12.16 14.97 -14.23
CA THR A 141 13.48 15.16 -13.61
C THR A 141 13.37 15.42 -12.10
N THR A 142 12.41 16.25 -11.69
CA THR A 142 12.11 16.56 -10.29
C THR A 142 11.58 15.33 -9.55
N LEU A 143 10.64 14.61 -10.15
CA LEU A 143 10.08 13.37 -9.60
C LEU A 143 11.14 12.28 -9.48
N ARG A 144 12.05 12.17 -10.46
CA ARG A 144 13.17 11.23 -10.42
C ARG A 144 14.15 11.57 -9.29
N LYS A 145 14.54 12.84 -9.17
CA LYS A 145 15.43 13.28 -8.09
C LYS A 145 14.82 13.01 -6.70
N SER A 146 13.53 13.33 -6.53
CA SER A 146 12.79 13.03 -5.29
C SER A 146 12.73 11.52 -5.01
N SER A 147 12.59 10.68 -6.03
CA SER A 147 12.65 9.22 -5.90
C SER A 147 14.01 8.72 -5.43
N ASP A 148 15.09 9.26 -5.98
CA ASP A 148 16.45 8.82 -5.67
C ASP A 148 16.84 9.24 -4.25
N ASP A 149 16.46 10.44 -3.81
CA ASP A 149 16.71 10.92 -2.45
C ASP A 149 15.87 10.13 -1.43
N TYR A 150 14.62 9.83 -1.75
CA TYR A 150 13.78 8.97 -0.92
C TYR A 150 14.33 7.55 -0.76
N ALA A 151 14.92 6.98 -1.83
CA ALA A 151 15.56 5.67 -1.76
C ALA A 151 16.77 5.67 -0.81
N LYS A 152 17.57 6.74 -0.82
CA LYS A 152 18.70 6.90 0.11
C LYS A 152 18.21 7.01 1.56
N ASP A 153 17.14 7.76 1.80
CA ASP A 153 16.58 7.93 3.15
C ASP A 153 16.06 6.61 3.74
N ILE A 154 15.41 5.78 2.92
CA ILE A 154 14.98 4.43 3.33
C ILE A 154 16.18 3.56 3.72
N VAL A 155 17.24 3.57 2.90
CA VAL A 155 18.45 2.77 3.17
C VAL A 155 19.13 3.24 4.45
N ALA A 156 19.29 4.55 4.63
CA ALA A 156 19.86 5.13 5.84
C ALA A 156 19.06 4.76 7.10
N GLN A 157 17.72 4.83 7.04
CA GLN A 157 16.88 4.39 8.17
C GLN A 157 16.99 2.88 8.44
N CYS A 158 17.10 2.05 7.40
CA CYS A 158 17.32 0.61 7.56
C CYS A 158 18.65 0.31 8.25
N GLU A 159 19.73 1.01 7.90
CA GLU A 159 21.04 0.86 8.52
C GLU A 159 21.05 1.30 9.99
N VAL A 160 20.41 2.43 10.32
CA VAL A 160 20.27 2.91 11.71
C VAL A 160 19.46 1.93 12.55
N ASN A 161 18.34 1.42 12.02
CA ASN A 161 17.51 0.43 12.71
C ASN A 161 18.23 -0.91 12.89
N ALA A 162 19.05 -1.32 11.93
CA ALA A 162 19.88 -2.53 12.02
C ALA A 162 21.06 -2.36 13.01
N ALA A 163 21.66 -1.18 13.07
CA ALA A 163 22.74 -0.85 14.01
C ALA A 163 22.22 -0.70 15.45
N GLY A 164 21.01 -0.15 15.64
CA GLY A 164 20.33 -0.07 16.94
C GLY A 164 20.05 -1.45 17.55
N LYS A 165 19.71 -2.45 16.73
CA LYS A 165 19.55 -3.84 17.17
C LYS A 165 20.87 -4.50 17.64
N LYS A 166 22.03 -4.05 17.15
CA LYS A 166 23.34 -4.56 17.59
C LYS A 166 23.83 -3.98 18.93
N LYS A 167 23.17 -2.95 19.48
CA LYS A 167 23.56 -2.30 20.75
C LYS A 167 22.67 -2.68 21.96
N ALA A 168 22.11 -3.89 22.00
CA ALA A 168 21.60 -4.43 23.26
C ALA A 168 22.77 -5.04 24.05
N PRO A 169 23.25 -4.44 25.16
CA PRO A 169 24.23 -5.11 25.99
C PRO A 169 23.55 -6.34 26.61
N VAL A 170 24.07 -7.53 26.31
CA VAL A 170 23.77 -8.74 27.06
C VAL A 170 24.13 -8.48 28.52
N ARG A 171 23.12 -8.11 29.31
CA ARG A 171 23.24 -7.89 30.75
C ARG A 171 23.54 -9.25 31.39
N LYS A 172 24.82 -9.61 31.47
CA LYS A 172 25.31 -10.77 32.22
C LYS A 172 24.74 -10.65 33.64
N LYS A 173 23.78 -11.50 33.99
CA LYS A 173 23.31 -11.66 35.38
C LYS A 173 24.44 -12.30 36.17
N THR A 174 25.29 -11.48 36.78
CA THR A 174 26.21 -11.97 37.82
C THR A 174 25.37 -12.30 39.04
N ALA A 175 25.16 -13.60 39.28
CA ALA A 175 24.51 -14.12 40.47
C ALA A 175 25.32 -13.70 41.71
N ARG A 176 24.78 -12.78 42.51
CA ARG A 176 25.33 -12.45 43.83
C ARG A 176 24.61 -13.30 44.86
N THR A 177 25.20 -14.45 45.15
CA THR A 177 24.79 -15.40 46.20
C THR A 177 24.72 -14.67 47.55
N LYS A 178 23.53 -14.63 48.15
CA LYS A 178 23.32 -14.14 49.52
C LYS A 178 24.02 -15.06 50.51
N ARG A 179 24.96 -14.53 51.31
CA ARG A 179 25.41 -15.18 52.56
C ARG A 179 24.36 -14.93 53.65
N PRO A 180 23.93 -15.96 54.40
CA PRO A 180 23.04 -15.78 55.53
C PRO A 180 23.80 -15.29 56.76
N THR A 181 23.28 -14.23 57.36
CA THR A 181 23.62 -13.71 58.69
C THR A 181 23.17 -14.73 59.74
N ARG A 182 24.12 -15.34 60.46
CA ARG A 182 23.82 -16.16 61.65
C ARG A 182 23.99 -15.26 62.88
N ARG A 183 22.87 -14.90 63.51
CA ARG A 183 22.81 -14.43 64.90
C ARG A 183 22.72 -15.66 65.81
N ALA A 184 23.59 -15.71 66.82
CA ALA A 184 23.41 -16.34 68.12
C ALA A 184 24.43 -15.60 69.01
N ALA A 185 23.96 -14.77 69.96
CA ALA A 185 23.67 -15.17 71.35
C ALA A 185 24.96 -15.53 72.08
#